data_AF-A0AAD4TB61-F1
#
_entry.id   AF-A0AAD4TB61-F1
#
_cell.length_a   1.000
_cell.length_b   1.000
_cell.length_c   1.000
_cell.angle_alpha   90.00
_cell.angle_beta   90.00
_cell.angle_gamma   90.00
#
_symmetry.space_group_name_H-M   'P 1'
#
loop_
_entity.id
_entity.type
_entity.pdbx_description
1 polymer ?
#
loop_
_entity_poly.entity_id
_entity_poly.type
_entity_poly.pdbx_seq_one_letter_code
_entity_poly.pdbx_strand_id
1 'polypeptide(L)'
;MVFYAEVEVAATSRALNSASAVTRSISNSTSSSSQLAQPYCRERCGNVSIPYPFGVDDPTCYRPRFEITCNESVSPPVASFISLNGAYESLSYEVLELTLDYVRINVPVPAICDHDNITSTTSKLIDPRC
;
A
#
# COMPACT_ATOMS: atom_id res chain seq x y z
N MET A 1 -22.13 6.94 -5.54
CA MET A 1 -22.31 7.39 -4.14
C MET A 1 -21.06 6.94 -3.40
N VAL A 2 -20.17 7.88 -3.10
CA VAL A 2 -18.84 7.55 -2.56
C VAL A 2 -18.96 7.63 -1.04
N PHE A 3 -18.77 6.50 -0.36
CA PHE A 3 -18.79 6.45 1.11
C PHE A 3 -17.34 6.52 1.58
N TYR A 4 -16.90 7.74 1.94
CA TYR A 4 -15.66 7.93 2.67
C TYR A 4 -15.96 7.72 4.17
N ALA A 5 -15.19 6.87 4.84
CA ALA A 5 -15.23 6.72 6.29
C ALA A 5 -14.28 7.75 6.90
N GLU A 6 -14.86 8.79 7.51
CA GLU A 6 -14.14 9.85 8.19
C GLU A 6 -13.95 9.44 9.65
N VAL A 7 -12.70 9.28 10.12
CA VAL A 7 -12.41 9.25 11.56
C VAL A 7 -11.96 10.64 11.94
N GLU A 8 -12.78 11.35 12.72
CA GLU A 8 -12.51 12.70 13.17
C GLU A 8 -11.28 12.76 14.10
N VAL A 9 -10.38 13.71 13.82
CA VAL A 9 -9.28 14.08 14.71
C VAL A 9 -9.81 15.06 15.75
N ALA A 10 -10.11 14.56 16.96
CA ALA A 10 -10.36 15.43 18.10
C ALA A 10 -9.04 15.76 18.82
N ALA A 11 -8.44 16.90 18.45
CA ALA A 11 -7.48 17.56 19.32
C ALA A 11 -7.61 19.09 19.20
N THR A 12 -8.43 19.66 20.08
CA THR A 12 -8.47 21.10 20.35
C THR A 12 -7.16 21.53 21.02
N SER A 13 -6.44 22.52 20.49
CA SER A 13 -5.69 23.45 21.36
C SER A 13 -5.22 24.75 20.68
N ARG A 14 -5.89 25.83 21.10
CA ARG A 14 -5.37 27.14 21.54
C ARG A 14 -4.67 28.05 20.53
N ALA A 15 -5.33 29.19 20.31
CA ALA A 15 -4.76 30.42 19.76
C ALA A 15 -3.63 30.99 20.64
N LEU A 16 -2.56 31.46 20.00
CA LEU A 16 -1.65 32.46 20.54
C LEU A 16 -1.54 33.61 19.53
N ASN A 17 -2.12 34.74 19.90
CA ASN A 17 -1.89 36.02 19.24
C ASN A 17 -0.49 36.52 19.61
N SER A 18 0.41 36.62 18.63
CA SER A 18 1.64 37.41 18.75
C SER A 18 1.99 38.05 17.40
N ALA A 19 1.90 39.37 17.34
CA ALA A 19 2.27 40.17 16.17
C ALA A 19 3.77 40.01 15.85
N SER A 20 4.08 39.64 14.61
CA SER A 20 5.35 39.95 13.95
C SER A 20 5.19 39.80 12.44
N ALA A 21 5.40 40.90 11.72
CA ALA A 21 5.46 40.91 10.27
C ALA A 21 6.73 40.18 9.82
N VAL A 22 6.59 38.91 9.48
CA VAL A 22 7.58 38.17 8.69
C VAL A 22 6.82 37.45 7.60
N THR A 23 6.78 38.02 6.40
CA THR A 23 6.30 37.31 5.21
C THR A 23 7.35 36.25 4.83
N ARG A 24 7.30 35.09 5.50
CA ARG A 24 8.04 33.89 5.06
C ARG A 24 7.36 33.41 3.78
N SER A 25 8.12 33.33 2.69
CA SER A 25 7.73 32.56 1.51
C SER A 25 7.41 31.15 1.97
N ILE A 26 6.13 30.79 1.92
CA ILE A 26 5.71 29.40 2.05
C ILE A 26 6.13 28.74 0.74
N SER A 27 7.38 28.28 0.69
CA SER A 27 7.73 27.20 -0.20
C SER A 27 6.86 26.04 0.23
N ASN A 28 5.80 25.78 -0.53
CA ASN A 28 5.03 24.55 -0.44
C ASN A 28 5.93 23.42 -0.94
N SER A 29 6.94 23.09 -0.15
CA SER A 29 7.68 21.86 -0.27
C SER A 29 6.70 20.78 0.15
N THR A 30 5.98 20.22 -0.82
CA THR A 30 5.42 18.88 -0.71
C THR A 30 6.60 17.94 -0.49
N SER A 31 7.04 17.87 0.76
CA SER A 31 7.93 16.82 1.23
C SER A 31 7.07 15.57 1.30
N SER A 32 7.05 14.82 0.20
CA SER A 32 6.73 13.39 0.26
C SER A 32 7.84 12.71 1.06
N SER A 33 7.82 12.91 2.37
CA SER A 33 8.74 12.35 3.37
C SER A 33 8.34 10.92 3.75
N SER A 34 7.80 10.15 2.80
CA SER A 34 7.24 8.82 3.05
C SER A 34 8.00 7.71 2.34
N GLN A 35 9.32 7.88 2.14
CA GLN A 35 10.21 6.82 1.62
C GLN A 35 11.49 6.76 2.45
N LEU A 36 11.37 6.47 3.74
CA LEU A 36 12.50 6.09 4.57
C LEU A 36 12.62 4.56 4.50
N ALA A 37 13.28 4.08 3.44
CA ALA A 37 13.85 2.74 3.47
C ALA A 37 14.88 2.67 4.61
N GLN A 38 15.11 1.47 5.15
CA GLN A 38 16.15 1.31 6.16
C GLN A 38 17.53 1.61 5.54
N PRO A 39 18.47 2.27 6.27
CA PRO A 39 19.78 2.57 5.72
C PRO A 39 20.48 1.32 5.19
N TYR A 40 21.15 1.45 4.04
CA TYR A 40 21.85 0.37 3.34
C TYR A 40 20.93 -0.72 2.73
N CYS A 41 19.62 -0.54 2.81
CA CYS A 41 18.65 -1.42 2.18
C CYS A 41 18.21 -0.92 0.83
N ARG A 42 17.73 -1.84 -0.01
CA ARG A 42 17.16 -1.52 -1.31
C ARG A 42 15.85 -0.75 -1.14
N GLU A 43 15.81 0.48 -1.66
CA GLU A 43 14.66 1.36 -1.50
C GLU A 43 13.60 1.20 -2.60
N ARG A 44 13.92 0.54 -3.72
CA ARG A 44 13.04 0.42 -4.89
C ARG A 44 13.16 -0.90 -5.64
N CYS A 45 12.05 -1.38 -6.18
CA CYS A 45 11.97 -2.49 -7.13
C CYS A 45 11.14 -2.04 -8.33
N GLY A 46 11.78 -1.86 -9.49
CA GLY A 46 11.13 -1.25 -10.66
C GLY A 46 10.62 0.15 -10.33
N ASN A 47 9.31 0.36 -10.50
CA ASN A 47 8.64 1.63 -10.16
C ASN A 47 8.06 1.67 -8.73
N VAL A 48 8.21 0.59 -7.97
CA VAL A 48 7.68 0.48 -6.60
C VAL A 48 8.75 0.91 -5.62
N SER A 49 8.40 1.81 -4.71
CA SER A 49 9.26 2.19 -3.59
C SER A 49 8.93 1.35 -2.36
N ILE A 50 9.95 1.01 -1.59
CA ILE A 50 9.91 0.02 -0.52
C ILE A 50 10.29 0.74 0.79
N PRO A 51 9.31 1.30 1.52
CA PRO A 51 9.57 1.90 2.83
C PRO A 51 9.74 0.82 3.89
N TYR A 52 10.50 1.08 4.95
CA TYR A 52 10.46 0.23 6.13
C TYR A 52 9.04 0.25 6.74
N PRO A 53 8.43 -0.87 7.14
CA PRO A 53 9.01 -2.18 7.49
C PRO A 53 9.16 -3.19 6.34
N PHE A 54 8.91 -2.80 5.09
CA PHE A 54 9.13 -3.64 3.92
C PHE A 54 10.59 -3.64 3.47
N GLY A 55 11.00 -4.67 2.76
CA GLY A 55 12.37 -4.83 2.29
C GLY A 55 12.53 -6.01 1.34
N VAL A 56 13.68 -6.08 0.67
CA VAL A 56 14.02 -7.07 -0.36
C VAL A 56 15.38 -7.66 -0.01
N ASP A 57 15.59 -8.93 -0.35
CA ASP A 57 16.86 -9.67 -0.27
C ASP A 57 17.39 -9.94 1.16
N ASP A 58 17.66 -8.89 1.93
CA ASP A 58 18.27 -8.99 3.25
C ASP A 58 17.21 -8.99 4.38
N PRO A 59 17.19 -10.00 5.26
CA PRO A 59 16.23 -10.09 6.37
C PRO A 59 16.40 -9.00 7.44
N THR A 60 17.50 -8.26 7.43
CA THR A 60 17.65 -7.06 8.26
C THR A 60 16.90 -5.84 7.70
N CYS A 61 16.54 -5.87 6.42
CA CYS A 61 15.86 -4.78 5.73
C CYS A 61 14.34 -4.80 5.86
N TYR A 62 13.76 -5.83 6.47
CA TYR A 62 12.32 -5.94 6.67
C TYR A 62 11.94 -6.54 8.02
N ARG A 63 10.68 -6.36 8.41
CA ARG A 63 10.07 -7.11 9.53
C ARG A 63 9.55 -8.47 9.05
N PRO A 64 9.43 -9.47 9.94
CA PRO A 64 8.81 -10.75 9.58
C PRO A 64 7.44 -10.54 8.93
N ARG A 65 7.21 -11.17 7.78
CA ARG A 65 6.01 -11.03 6.92
C ARG A 65 5.91 -9.74 6.08
N PHE A 66 6.95 -8.91 6.06
CA PHE A 66 7.05 -7.72 5.21
C PHE A 66 8.10 -7.87 4.10
N GLU A 67 8.52 -9.11 3.83
CA GLU A 67 9.42 -9.43 2.74
C GLU A 67 8.74 -9.19 1.38
N ILE A 68 9.44 -8.49 0.50
CA ILE A 68 9.06 -8.24 -0.88
C ILE A 68 10.05 -8.99 -1.77
N THR A 69 9.54 -9.75 -2.73
CA THR A 69 10.34 -10.37 -3.77
C THR A 69 10.39 -9.45 -4.99
N CYS A 70 11.59 -9.10 -5.43
CA CYS A 70 11.81 -8.32 -6.64
C CYS A 70 12.26 -9.21 -7.79
N ASN A 71 11.41 -9.40 -8.81
CA ASN A 71 11.77 -10.14 -10.01
C ASN A 71 12.47 -9.20 -11.00
N GLU A 72 13.79 -9.31 -11.09
CA GLU A 72 14.62 -8.52 -12.02
C GLU A 72 14.79 -9.18 -13.40
N SER A 73 14.31 -10.41 -13.58
CA SER A 73 14.40 -11.11 -14.87
C SER A 73 13.40 -10.57 -15.91
N VAL A 74 12.50 -9.68 -15.48
CA VAL A 74 11.49 -9.03 -16.31
C VAL A 74 11.77 -7.53 -16.39
N SER A 75 11.43 -6.91 -17.52
CA SER A 75 11.61 -5.47 -17.76
C SER A 75 10.24 -4.83 -18.04
N PRO A 76 9.75 -3.94 -17.16
CA PRO A 76 10.38 -3.48 -15.91
C PRO A 76 10.36 -4.56 -14.79
N PRO A 77 11.26 -4.47 -13.79
CA PRO A 77 11.24 -5.36 -12.63
C PRO A 77 9.91 -5.30 -11.87
N VAL A 78 9.44 -6.46 -11.42
CA VAL A 78 8.13 -6.60 -10.75
C VAL A 78 8.32 -6.91 -9.27
N ALA A 79 7.68 -6.11 -8.41
CA ALA A 79 7.62 -6.34 -6.97
C ALA A 79 6.43 -7.25 -6.63
N SER A 80 6.64 -8.22 -5.74
CA SER A 80 5.60 -9.13 -5.29
C SER A 80 5.68 -9.39 -3.79
N PHE A 81 4.52 -9.60 -3.17
CA PHE A 81 4.44 -10.02 -1.77
C PHE A 81 3.82 -11.42 -1.69
N ILE A 82 4.30 -12.22 -0.75
CA ILE A 82 3.78 -13.57 -0.52
C ILE A 82 2.79 -13.52 0.64
N SER A 83 1.55 -13.88 0.38
CA SER A 83 0.54 -14.11 1.40
C SER A 83 0.46 -15.60 1.72
N LEU A 84 0.60 -15.95 2.99
CA LEU A 84 0.31 -17.29 3.48
C LEU A 84 -1.19 -17.34 3.82
N ASN A 85 -2.01 -17.95 2.96
CA ASN A 85 -3.35 -18.32 3.38
C ASN A 85 -3.26 -19.53 4.32
N GLY A 86 -4.12 -19.61 5.33
CA GLY A 86 -4.08 -20.63 6.40
C GLY A 86 -4.20 -22.09 5.96
N ALA A 87 -4.18 -22.36 4.66
CA ALA A 87 -4.22 -23.66 4.03
C ALA A 87 -2.94 -23.92 3.21
N TYR A 88 -1.74 -23.71 3.76
CA TYR A 88 -0.43 -24.10 3.21
C TYR A 88 -0.08 -23.66 1.76
N GLU A 89 -0.97 -22.97 1.05
CA GLU A 89 -0.72 -22.39 -0.26
C GLU A 89 -0.16 -20.99 -0.07
N SER A 90 0.87 -20.67 -0.84
CA SER A 90 1.44 -19.34 -0.90
C SER A 90 0.90 -18.64 -2.13
N LEU A 91 0.12 -17.58 -1.95
CA LEU A 91 -0.30 -16.73 -3.05
C LEU A 91 0.70 -15.58 -3.19
N SER A 92 1.29 -15.46 -4.37
CA SER A 92 2.11 -14.31 -4.74
C SER A 92 1.23 -13.27 -5.43
N TYR A 93 1.34 -12.02 -4.97
CA TYR A 93 0.59 -10.91 -5.51
C TYR A 93 1.54 -9.81 -5.96
N GLU A 94 1.24 -9.24 -7.13
CA GLU A 94 1.96 -8.07 -7.63
C GLU A 94 1.65 -6.84 -6.77
N VAL A 95 2.71 -6.17 -6.36
CA VAL A 95 2.65 -4.93 -5.59
C VAL A 95 2.67 -3.75 -6.55
N LEU A 96 1.65 -2.91 -6.46
CA LEU A 96 1.56 -1.68 -7.25
C LEU A 96 2.10 -0.48 -6.49
N GLU A 97 1.91 -0.47 -5.17
CA GLU A 97 2.31 0.63 -4.29
C GLU A 97 2.43 0.16 -2.84
N LEU A 98 3.46 0.63 -2.14
CA LEU A 98 3.66 0.41 -0.72
C LEU A 98 3.66 1.75 0.01
N THR A 99 2.90 1.80 1.10
CA THR A 99 2.90 2.91 2.04
C THR A 99 2.97 2.35 3.47
N LEU A 100 3.08 3.24 4.46
CA LEU A 100 3.05 2.83 5.86
C LEU A 100 1.65 2.35 6.29
N ASP A 101 0.61 2.77 5.58
CA ASP A 101 -0.79 2.53 5.95
C ASP A 101 -1.44 1.39 5.15
N TYR A 102 -1.00 1.18 3.91
CA TYR A 102 -1.58 0.17 3.02
C TYR A 102 -0.59 -0.39 2.00
N VAL A 103 -0.92 -1.59 1.53
CA VAL A 103 -0.30 -2.25 0.38
C VAL A 103 -1.35 -2.34 -0.72
N ARG A 104 -1.07 -1.73 -1.88
CA ARG A 104 -1.98 -1.80 -3.04
C ARG A 104 -1.51 -2.89 -3.98
N ILE A 105 -2.38 -3.86 -4.23
CA ILE A 105 -2.12 -5.04 -5.06
C ILE A 105 -3.23 -5.23 -6.10
N ASN A 106 -2.91 -5.96 -7.17
CA ASN A 106 -3.93 -6.40 -8.12
C ASN A 106 -4.43 -7.80 -7.74
N VAL A 107 -5.73 -7.95 -7.50
CA VAL A 107 -6.35 -9.24 -7.20
C VAL A 107 -7.24 -9.63 -8.37
N PRO A 108 -6.98 -10.77 -9.04
CA PRO A 108 -7.88 -11.28 -10.06
C PRO A 108 -9.20 -11.69 -9.39
N VAL A 109 -10.30 -11.02 -9.74
CA VAL A 109 -11.63 -11.40 -9.26
C VAL A 109 -12.33 -12.18 -10.37
N PRO A 110 -12.73 -13.45 -10.14
CA PRO A 110 -13.54 -14.17 -11.11
C PRO A 110 -14.92 -13.50 -11.22
N ALA A 111 -15.25 -13.01 -12.41
CA ALA A 111 -16.62 -12.59 -12.73
C ALA A 111 -17.45 -13.85 -12.98
N ILE A 112 -18.57 -13.99 -12.27
CA ILE A 112 -19.51 -15.10 -12.44
C ILE A 112 -20.86 -14.50 -12.82
N CYS A 113 -21.46 -14.96 -13.92
CA CYS A 113 -22.88 -14.76 -14.15
C CYS A 113 -23.63 -15.78 -13.29
N ASP A 114 -24.18 -15.35 -12.16
CA ASP A 114 -25.03 -16.20 -11.33
C ASP A 114 -26.48 -16.07 -11.80
N HIS A 115 -27.00 -17.10 -12.49
CA HIS A 115 -28.42 -17.17 -12.84
C HIS A 115 -29.24 -17.92 -11.78
N ASP A 116 -28.59 -18.56 -10.79
CA ASP A 116 -29.25 -19.39 -9.78
C ASP A 116 -28.86 -18.99 -8.35
N ASN A 117 -29.87 -18.48 -7.64
CA ASN A 117 -29.96 -18.12 -6.23
C ASN A 117 -28.84 -18.61 -5.27
N ILE A 118 -27.78 -17.79 -5.15
CA ILE A 118 -27.01 -17.41 -3.95
C ILE A 118 -26.79 -18.52 -2.89
N THR A 119 -25.67 -19.24 -3.02
CA THR A 119 -24.90 -19.73 -1.86
C THR A 119 -23.39 -19.76 -2.15
N SER A 120 -22.76 -18.60 -2.31
CA SER A 120 -21.29 -18.52 -2.32
C SER A 120 -20.80 -17.33 -1.52
N THR A 121 -20.63 -17.57 -0.23
CA THR A 121 -19.89 -16.72 0.72
C THR A 121 -18.41 -16.73 0.35
N THR A 122 -18.00 -15.95 -0.65
CA THR A 122 -16.63 -15.46 -0.80
C THR A 122 -16.62 -14.34 -1.84
N SER A 123 -15.82 -13.31 -1.57
CA SER A 123 -15.51 -12.09 -2.32
C SER A 123 -15.63 -12.19 -3.86
N LYS A 124 -16.84 -12.15 -4.39
CA LYS A 124 -17.12 -12.18 -5.84
C LYS A 124 -17.72 -10.85 -6.26
N LEU A 125 -17.18 -10.28 -7.35
CA LEU A 125 -17.82 -9.17 -8.06
C LEU A 125 -18.92 -9.78 -8.94
N ILE A 126 -20.17 -9.38 -8.68
CA ILE A 126 -21.31 -9.71 -9.53
C ILE A 126 -21.26 -8.74 -10.71
N ASP A 127 -21.11 -9.25 -11.93
CA ASP A 127 -21.11 -8.42 -13.14
C ASP A 127 -22.56 -8.01 -13.46
N PRO A 128 -22.91 -6.70 -13.47
CA PRO A 128 -24.26 -6.23 -13.82
C PRO A 128 -24.54 -6.21 -15.33
N ARG A 129 -23.61 -6.69 -16.18
CA ARG A 129 -23.77 -6.84 -17.63
C ARG A 129 -24.04 -8.28 -18.09
N CYS A 130 -24.22 -9.21 -17.15
CA CYS A 130 -25.20 -10.27 -17.38
C CYS A 130 -26.60 -9.61 -17.26
#